data_AF-A0A382DB85-F1
#
_entry.id   AF-A0A382DB85-F1
#
_cell.length_a   1.000
_cell.length_b   1.000
_cell.length_c   1.000
_cell.angle_alpha   90.00
_cell.angle_beta   90.00
_cell.angle_gamma   90.00
#
_symmetry.space_group_name_H-M   'P 1'
#
loop_
_entity.id
_entity.type
_entity.pdbx_description
1 polymer ?
#
loop_
_entity_poly.entity_id
_entity_poly.type
_entity_poly.pdbx_seq_one_letter_code
_entity_poly.pdbx_strand_id
1 'polypeptide(L)'
;MSVFSSKLNTIANGTNSYLKSFFSKQKKNSFLLEPMKYGVFSGGKRFRSAIVVNTGKIYDIDYKKLIIIGSAIECIHSYSLIH
;
A
#
# COMPACT_ATOMS: atom_id res chain seq x y z
N MET A 1 21.23 -10.95 1.03
CA MET A 1 19.90 -10.84 1.68
C MET A 1 19.49 -9.39 2.00
N SER A 2 20.42 -8.50 2.35
CA SER A 2 20.13 -7.09 2.70
C SER A 2 19.48 -6.26 1.57
N VAL A 3 19.92 -6.43 0.33
CA VAL A 3 19.43 -5.67 -0.84
C VAL A 3 17.97 -5.96 -1.16
N PHE A 4 17.51 -7.20 -0.95
CA PHE A 4 16.11 -7.55 -1.18
C PHE A 4 15.21 -6.89 -0.12
N SER A 5 15.61 -6.97 1.14
CA SER A 5 14.90 -6.35 2.26
C SER A 5 14.80 -4.83 2.10
N SER A 6 15.89 -4.17 1.67
CA SER A 6 15.86 -2.73 1.43
C SER A 6 14.92 -2.33 0.31
N LYS A 7 14.93 -3.05 -0.83
CA LYS A 7 13.99 -2.82 -1.95
C LYS A 7 12.53 -3.00 -1.52
N LEU A 8 12.23 -4.05 -0.74
CA LEU A 8 10.91 -4.30 -0.18
C LEU A 8 10.46 -3.13 0.70
N ASN A 9 11.32 -2.68 1.61
CA ASN A 9 11.03 -1.56 2.50
C ASN A 9 10.79 -0.25 1.74
N THR A 10 11.54 0.02 0.67
CA THR A 10 11.31 1.20 -0.19
C THR A 10 9.90 1.20 -0.79
N ILE A 11 9.45 0.05 -1.30
CA ILE A 11 8.11 -0.09 -1.90
C ILE A 11 7.03 0.01 -0.81
N ALA A 12 7.23 -0.65 0.33
CA ALA A 12 6.31 -0.59 1.46
C ALA A 12 6.15 0.85 1.98
N ASN A 13 7.25 1.60 2.09
CA ASN A 13 7.24 3.00 2.51
C ASN A 13 6.53 3.89 1.48
N GLY A 14 6.77 3.69 0.19
CA GLY A 14 6.07 4.40 -0.88
C GLY A 14 4.56 4.17 -0.84
N THR A 15 4.15 2.90 -0.67
CA THR A 15 2.74 2.50 -0.55
C THR A 15 2.10 3.13 0.68
N ASN A 16 2.74 3.04 1.85
CA ASN A 16 2.24 3.63 3.09
C ASN A 16 2.13 5.16 3.01
N SER A 17 3.11 5.83 2.41
CA SER A 17 3.07 7.29 2.21
C SER A 17 1.90 7.71 1.33
N TYR A 18 1.69 7.00 0.21
CA TYR A 18 0.56 7.24 -0.66
C TYR A 18 -0.79 7.02 0.06
N LEU A 19 -0.96 5.90 0.76
CA LEU A 19 -2.17 5.60 1.52
C LEU A 19 -2.44 6.65 2.61
N LYS A 20 -1.41 7.10 3.34
CA LYS A 20 -1.56 8.16 4.35
C LYS A 20 -2.04 9.47 3.71
N SER A 21 -1.47 9.85 2.57
CA SER A 21 -1.90 11.03 1.80
C SER A 21 -3.33 10.88 1.26
N PHE A 22 -3.70 9.67 0.83
CA PHE A 22 -5.05 9.38 0.34
C PHE A 22 -6.08 9.52 1.46
N PHE A 23 -5.84 8.90 2.62
CA PHE A 23 -6.75 8.96 3.76
C PHE A 23 -6.80 10.33 4.45
N SER A 24 -5.74 11.14 4.37
CA SER A 24 -5.75 12.50 4.95
C SER A 24 -6.61 13.49 4.16
N LYS A 25 -6.82 13.24 2.86
CA LYS A 25 -7.72 14.03 2.00
C LYS A 25 -9.21 13.72 2.20
N GLN A 26 -9.54 12.64 2.91
CA GLN A 26 -10.92 12.25 3.17
C GLN A 26 -11.55 13.09 4.28
N LYS A 27 -12.88 13.24 4.25
CA LYS A 27 -13.62 13.99 5.27
C LYS A 27 -13.36 13.39 6.67
N LYS A 28 -12.96 14.25 7.61
CA LYS A 28 -12.59 13.85 8.99
C LYS A 28 -13.77 13.31 9.81
N ASN A 29 -15.00 13.72 9.52
CA ASN A 29 -16.18 13.42 10.34
C ASN A 29 -16.86 12.09 9.96
N SER A 30 -16.07 11.06 9.62
CA SER A 30 -16.61 9.74 9.28
C SER A 30 -16.21 8.71 10.33
N PHE A 31 -17.21 8.10 10.96
CA PHE A 31 -17.02 6.95 11.87
C PHE A 31 -16.34 5.75 11.21
N LEU A 32 -16.32 5.70 9.87
CA LEU A 32 -15.68 4.62 9.10
C LEU A 32 -14.18 4.84 8.88
N LEU A 33 -13.70 6.08 8.95
CA LEU A 33 -12.33 6.39 8.56
C LEU A 33 -11.30 5.80 9.53
N GLU A 34 -11.61 5.81 10.82
CA GLU A 34 -10.76 5.25 11.87
C GLU A 34 -10.61 3.71 11.77
N PRO A 35 -11.69 2.91 11.70
CA PRO A 35 -11.57 1.46 11.53
C PRO A 35 -10.94 1.06 10.19
N MET A 36 -11.19 1.81 9.10
CA MET A 36 -10.49 1.56 7.82
C MET A 36 -8.97 1.79 7.95
N LYS A 37 -8.56 2.89 8.60
CA LYS A 37 -7.15 3.15 8.87
C LYS A 37 -6.54 2.07 9.77
N TYR A 38 -7.27 1.64 10.80
CA TYR A 38 -6.82 0.57 11.67
C TYR A 38 -6.55 -0.72 10.88
N GLY A 39 -7.51 -1.16 10.06
CA GLY A 39 -7.36 -2.36 9.23
C GLY A 39 -6.19 -2.24 8.24
N VAL A 40 -6.14 -1.13 7.51
CA VAL A 40 -5.11 -0.91 6.48
C VAL A 40 -3.72 -0.73 7.09
N PHE A 41 -3.56 -0.03 8.21
CA PHE A 41 -2.27 0.30 8.83
C PHE A 41 -1.87 -0.61 10.01
N SER A 42 -2.51 -1.77 10.16
CA SER A 42 -2.25 -2.79 11.20
C SER A 42 -0.84 -3.43 11.18
N GLY A 43 0.04 -2.98 10.27
CA GLY A 43 1.39 -3.50 10.10
C GLY A 43 1.48 -4.54 8.98
N GLY A 44 2.72 -4.88 8.58
CA GLY A 44 2.96 -5.89 7.55
C GLY A 44 4.06 -5.52 6.56
N LYS A 45 4.54 -6.53 5.82
CA LYS A 45 5.67 -6.38 4.87
C LYS A 45 5.27 -5.77 3.53
N ARG A 46 3.97 -5.52 3.30
CA ARG A 46 3.40 -5.03 2.02
C ARG A 46 3.91 -5.82 0.81
N PHE A 47 3.89 -7.15 0.95
CA PHE A 47 4.49 -8.05 -0.04
C PHE A 47 3.74 -7.99 -1.39
N ARG A 48 2.42 -7.73 -1.39
CA ARG A 48 1.63 -7.70 -2.62
C ARG A 48 1.94 -6.46 -3.45
N SER A 49 2.10 -5.29 -2.81
CA SER A 49 2.55 -4.10 -3.54
C SER A 49 3.96 -4.27 -4.12
N ALA A 50 4.84 -5.04 -3.46
CA ALA A 50 6.15 -5.38 -4.02
C ALA A 50 6.08 -6.28 -5.26
N ILE A 51 5.18 -7.27 -5.29
CA ILE A 51 4.95 -8.09 -6.50
C ILE A 51 4.49 -7.19 -7.65
N VAL A 52 3.48 -6.35 -7.42
CA VAL A 52 2.91 -5.43 -8.43
C VAL A 52 3.99 -4.51 -9.00
N VAL A 53 4.79 -3.88 -8.13
CA VAL A 53 5.85 -2.98 -8.57
C VAL A 53 6.92 -3.72 -9.36
N ASN A 54 7.38 -4.89 -8.91
CA ASN A 54 8.43 -5.61 -9.61
C ASN A 54 7.94 -6.16 -10.95
N THR A 55 6.71 -6.67 -11.02
CA THR A 55 6.09 -7.10 -12.28
C THR A 55 5.92 -5.91 -13.23
N GLY A 56 5.41 -4.78 -12.76
CA GLY A 56 5.23 -3.59 -13.58
C GLY A 56 6.53 -2.99 -14.12
N LYS A 57 7.62 -3.11 -13.35
CA LYS A 57 8.97 -2.71 -13.81
C LYS A 57 9.48 -3.55 -14.97
N ILE A 58 9.10 -4.82 -15.07
CA ILE A 58 9.47 -5.68 -16.23
C ILE A 58 8.83 -5.13 -17.51
N TYR A 59 7.67 -4.48 -17.40
CA TYR A 59 6.93 -3.87 -18.50
C TYR A 59 7.14 -2.35 -18.62
N ASP A 60 8.17 -1.80 -17.97
CA ASP A 60 8.50 -0.37 -17.99
C ASP A 60 7.35 0.58 -17.61
N ILE A 61 6.50 0.15 -16.67
CA ILE A 61 5.38 0.97 -16.17
C ILE A 61 5.90 1.97 -15.14
N ASP A 62 5.40 3.21 -15.22
CA ASP A 62 5.71 4.28 -14.27
C ASP A 62 5.49 3.86 -12.80
N TYR A 63 6.50 4.12 -11.97
CA TYR A 63 6.52 3.71 -10.57
C TYR A 63 5.36 4.33 -9.75
N LYS A 64 4.95 5.57 -10.04
CA LYS A 64 3.84 6.21 -9.30
C LYS A 64 2.54 5.48 -9.58
N LYS A 65 2.27 5.12 -10.84
CA LYS A 65 1.10 4.29 -11.21
C LYS A 65 1.12 2.95 -10.47
N LEU A 66 2.28 2.29 -10.40
CA LEU A 66 2.42 1.01 -9.70
C LEU A 66 2.18 1.13 -8.19
N ILE A 67 2.62 2.23 -7.56
CA ILE A 67 2.32 2.49 -6.14
C ILE A 67 0.83 2.70 -5.91
N ILE A 68 0.14 3.40 -6.80
CA ILE A 68 -1.33 3.61 -6.71
C ILE A 68 -2.04 2.25 -6.80
N ILE A 69 -1.71 1.44 -7.80
CA ILE A 69 -2.30 0.10 -8.01
C ILE A 69 -1.97 -0.81 -6.82
N GLY A 70 -0.72 -0.84 -6.38
CA GLY A 70 -0.29 -1.62 -5.22
C GLY A 70 -1.01 -1.21 -3.95
N SER A 71 -1.27 0.09 -3.75
CA SER A 71 -2.03 0.61 -2.62
C SER A 71 -3.49 0.14 -2.65
N ALA A 72 -4.13 0.12 -3.81
CA ALA A 72 -5.48 -0.39 -3.96
C ALA A 72 -5.57 -1.91 -3.63
N ILE A 73 -4.59 -2.69 -4.07
CA ILE A 73 -4.51 -4.13 -3.77
C ILE A 73 -4.31 -4.38 -2.27
N GLU A 74 -3.45 -3.59 -1.60
CA GLU A 74 -3.26 -3.69 -0.15
C GLU A 74 -4.51 -3.28 0.64
N CYS A 75 -5.31 -2.33 0.13
CA CYS A 75 -6.64 -2.04 0.69
C CYS A 75 -7.56 -3.26 0.60
N ILE A 76 -7.72 -3.85 -0.59
CA ILE A 76 -8.54 -5.07 -0.78
C ILE A 76 -8.09 -6.18 0.16
N HIS A 77 -6.78 -6.41 0.26
CA HIS A 77 -6.22 -7.39 1.16
C HIS A 77 -6.58 -7.11 2.63
N SER A 78 -6.50 -5.85 3.06
CA SER A 78 -6.83 -5.49 4.44
C SER A 78 -8.30 -5.74 4.73
N TYR A 79 -9.21 -5.42 3.80
CA TYR A 79 -10.64 -5.67 3.96
C TYR A 79 -10.98 -7.16 3.96
N SER A 80 -10.27 -7.98 3.17
CA SER A 80 -10.46 -9.43 3.17
C SER A 80 -10.01 -10.12 4.45
N LEU A 81 -9.26 -9.44 5.32
CA LEU A 81 -8.87 -9.94 6.64
C LEU A 81 -9.81 -9.47 7.75
N ILE A 82 -10.51 -8.36 7.52
CA ILE A 82 -11.48 -7.80 8.46
C ILE A 82 -12.81 -8.56 8.36
N HIS A 83 -13.19 -8.94 7.15
CA HIS A 83 -14.24 -9.92 6.89
C HIS A 83 -13.80 -11.31 7.32
#